data_AF-A0A066YZ63-F1
#
_entry.id   AF-A0A066YZ63-F1
#
_cell.length_a   1.000
_cell.length_b   1.000
_cell.length_c   1.000
_cell.angle_alpha   90.00
_cell.angle_beta   90.00
_cell.angle_gamma   90.00
#
_symmetry.space_group_name_H-M   'P 1'
#
loop_
_entity.id
_entity.type
_entity.pdbx_description
1 polymer ?
#
loop_
_entity_poly.entity_id
_entity_poly.type
_entity_poly.pdbx_seq_one_letter_code
_entity_poly.pdbx_strand_id
1 'polypeptide(L)'
;MLHLGGGALTLARYTAATRPRSRQQVAEIDTALTELVRTELPLDRSWQIRVRGGDARAVLDRTPEGSTDLVIADVFAGARVPAHCATVEFVRLAARALTGTGRYTANITDGGQLAFARAQAATLLAVFPEVCLIADPAVLRGKRFGNLVLAAAHTPLPLTDLTRRLAADPAQARLLHGRDLADFTAGAGPVPDARAVQSPAPPPKAFD
;
A
#
# COMPACT_ATOMS: atom_id res chain seq x y z
N MET A 1 9.40 -0.17 -10.77
CA MET A 1 8.28 -0.37 -9.82
C MET A 1 8.71 -1.33 -8.73
N LEU A 2 8.36 -1.05 -7.49
CA LEU A 2 8.68 -1.87 -6.34
C LEU A 2 7.38 -2.30 -5.65
N HIS A 3 7.16 -3.61 -5.53
CA HIS A 3 6.08 -4.21 -4.77
C HIS A 3 6.67 -4.73 -3.46
N LEU A 4 6.15 -4.26 -2.35
CA LEU A 4 6.49 -4.71 -1.01
C LEU A 4 5.34 -5.62 -0.57
N GLY A 5 5.60 -6.92 -0.51
CA GLY A 5 4.57 -7.96 -0.53
C GLY A 5 4.31 -8.47 -1.95
N GLY A 6 4.02 -9.77 -2.05
CA GLY A 6 3.96 -10.50 -3.32
C GLY A 6 2.74 -11.39 -3.47
N GLY A 7 1.58 -11.03 -2.90
CA GLY A 7 0.32 -11.81 -2.93
C GLY A 7 -0.01 -12.46 -4.28
N ALA A 8 0.44 -13.71 -4.45
CA ALA A 8 0.45 -14.47 -5.71
C ALA A 8 1.04 -13.74 -6.94
N LEU A 9 1.83 -12.69 -6.70
CA LEU A 9 2.37 -11.75 -7.69
C LEU A 9 1.27 -11.05 -8.49
N THR A 10 0.03 -11.01 -8.01
CA THR A 10 -1.15 -10.60 -8.79
C THR A 10 -1.03 -9.18 -9.34
N LEU A 11 -0.65 -8.20 -8.51
CA LEU A 11 -0.43 -6.83 -8.95
C LEU A 11 0.76 -6.70 -9.91
N ALA A 12 1.80 -7.53 -9.73
CA ALA A 12 2.94 -7.56 -10.64
C ALA A 12 2.56 -8.12 -12.03
N ARG A 13 1.73 -9.17 -12.06
CA ARG A 13 1.15 -9.75 -13.29
C ARG A 13 0.25 -8.74 -14.00
N TYR A 14 -0.67 -8.12 -13.27
CA TYR A 14 -1.56 -7.08 -13.80
C TYR A 14 -0.76 -5.95 -14.45
N THR A 15 0.28 -5.48 -13.75
CA THR A 15 1.17 -4.44 -14.26
C THR A 15 1.90 -4.90 -15.51
N ALA A 16 2.46 -6.12 -15.52
CA ALA A 16 3.18 -6.62 -16.69
C ALA A 16 2.24 -6.79 -17.91
N ALA A 17 1.02 -7.27 -17.70
CA ALA A 17 0.04 -7.42 -18.77
C ALA A 17 -0.44 -6.08 -19.34
N THR A 18 -0.67 -5.08 -18.49
CA THR A 18 -1.20 -3.76 -18.91
C THR A 18 -0.10 -2.77 -19.28
N ARG A 19 1.14 -3.00 -18.84
CA ARG A 19 2.33 -2.16 -19.07
C ARG A 19 3.56 -3.05 -19.33
N PRO A 20 3.66 -3.68 -20.51
CA PRO A 20 4.64 -4.74 -20.80
C PRO A 20 6.12 -4.37 -20.67
N ARG A 21 6.44 -3.07 -20.60
CA ARG A 21 7.82 -2.56 -20.46
C ARG A 21 8.20 -2.19 -19.02
N SER A 22 7.28 -2.34 -18.07
CA SER A 22 7.54 -2.02 -16.67
C SER A 22 8.53 -3.00 -16.05
N ARG A 23 9.66 -2.47 -15.57
CA ARG A 23 10.59 -3.22 -14.71
C ARG A 23 10.05 -3.27 -13.29
N GLN A 24 9.92 -4.48 -12.75
CA GLN A 24 9.27 -4.71 -11.48
C GLN A 24 10.17 -5.53 -10.56
N GLN A 25 10.27 -5.08 -9.31
CA GLN A 25 10.86 -5.84 -8.23
C GLN A 25 9.77 -6.14 -7.20
N VAL A 26 9.70 -7.38 -6.72
CA VAL A 26 8.80 -7.81 -5.66
C VAL A 26 9.64 -8.25 -4.46
N ALA A 27 9.40 -7.67 -3.29
CA ALA A 27 9.95 -8.10 -2.02
C ALA A 27 8.92 -8.98 -1.31
N GLU A 28 9.16 -10.28 -1.25
CA GLU A 28 8.28 -11.23 -0.56
C GLU A 28 9.09 -11.99 0.49
N ILE A 29 8.60 -12.03 1.72
CA ILE A 29 9.29 -12.70 2.82
C ILE A 29 9.06 -14.21 2.79
N ASP A 30 7.89 -14.64 2.30
CA ASP A 30 7.54 -16.06 2.16
C ASP A 30 8.03 -16.61 0.81
N THR A 31 9.26 -17.11 0.82
CA THR A 31 9.87 -17.70 -0.37
C THR A 31 9.23 -19.02 -0.77
N ALA A 32 8.71 -19.80 0.19
CA ALA A 32 8.04 -21.06 -0.10
C ALA A 32 6.71 -20.83 -0.82
N LEU A 33 5.91 -19.84 -0.37
CA LEU A 33 4.72 -19.40 -1.07
C LEU A 33 5.05 -18.88 -2.47
N THR A 34 6.13 -18.11 -2.60
CA THR A 34 6.57 -17.61 -3.91
C THR A 34 6.90 -18.77 -4.88
N GLU A 35 7.61 -19.79 -4.40
CA GLU A 35 7.96 -20.98 -5.19
C GLU A 35 6.72 -21.76 -5.62
N LEU A 36 5.77 -21.98 -4.70
CA LEU A 36 4.47 -22.59 -5.00
C LEU A 36 3.72 -21.80 -6.08
N VAL A 37 3.57 -20.49 -5.90
CA VAL A 37 2.89 -19.59 -6.85
C VAL A 37 3.55 -19.66 -8.23
N ARG A 38 4.87 -19.70 -8.32
CA ARG A 38 5.57 -19.76 -9.62
C ARG A 38 5.46 -21.12 -10.29
N THR A 39 5.25 -22.18 -9.52
CA THR A 39 5.03 -23.54 -10.02
C THR A 39 3.62 -23.67 -10.59
N GLU A 40 2.60 -23.28 -9.82
CA GLU A 40 1.20 -23.41 -10.21
C GLU A 40 0.76 -22.35 -11.23
N LEU A 41 1.33 -21.15 -11.13
CA LEU A 41 1.04 -20.00 -11.99
C LEU A 41 2.36 -19.49 -12.58
N PRO A 42 2.93 -20.10 -13.62
CA PRO A 42 4.17 -19.60 -14.22
C PRO A 42 4.02 -18.16 -14.70
N LEU A 43 5.12 -17.39 -14.63
CA LEU A 43 5.18 -16.04 -15.21
C LEU A 43 5.49 -16.15 -16.71
N ASP A 44 4.92 -15.26 -17.51
CA ASP A 44 5.32 -15.12 -18.90
C ASP A 44 6.80 -14.70 -18.97
N ARG A 45 7.59 -15.35 -19.84
CA ARG A 45 9.03 -15.11 -19.97
C ARG A 45 9.36 -13.69 -20.45
N SER A 46 8.44 -13.01 -21.11
CA SER A 46 8.59 -11.62 -21.55
C SER A 46 8.42 -10.61 -20.40
N TRP A 47 7.84 -11.02 -19.27
CA TRP A 47 7.59 -10.12 -18.14
C TRP A 47 8.87 -9.83 -17.36
N GLN A 48 9.14 -8.54 -17.13
CA GLN A 48 10.31 -8.06 -16.39
C GLN A 48 10.03 -7.99 -14.88
N ILE A 49 9.73 -9.16 -14.28
CA ILE A 49 9.42 -9.29 -12.84
C ILE A 49 10.56 -10.03 -12.14
N ARG A 50 11.21 -9.37 -11.18
CA ARG A 50 12.22 -9.98 -10.31
C ARG A 50 11.67 -10.09 -8.89
N VAL A 51 11.53 -11.31 -8.40
CA VAL A 51 11.16 -11.55 -6.99
C VAL A 51 12.43 -11.68 -6.15
N ARG A 52 12.44 -11.03 -4.99
CA ARG A 52 13.52 -11.07 -4.01
C ARG A 52 12.93 -11.51 -2.67
N GLY A 53 13.44 -12.63 -2.16
CA GLY A 53 13.17 -13.08 -0.80
C GLY A 53 13.68 -12.05 0.21
N GLY A 54 12.81 -11.52 1.06
CA GLY A 54 13.23 -10.70 2.19
C GLY A 54 12.19 -9.69 2.68
N ASP A 55 12.48 -9.15 3.86
CA ASP A 55 11.68 -8.12 4.50
C ASP A 55 11.54 -6.85 3.63
N ALA A 56 10.32 -6.33 3.56
CA ALA A 56 9.95 -5.18 2.75
C ALA A 56 10.77 -3.93 3.11
N ARG A 57 10.92 -3.62 4.40
CA ARG A 57 11.67 -2.45 4.86
C ARG A 57 13.15 -2.60 4.53
N ALA A 58 13.72 -3.78 4.72
CA ALA A 58 15.12 -4.04 4.36
C ALA A 58 15.38 -3.92 2.85
N VAL A 59 14.43 -4.31 2.00
CA VAL A 59 14.55 -4.10 0.54
C VAL A 59 14.46 -2.61 0.20
N LEU A 60 13.53 -1.89 0.81
CA LEU A 60 13.35 -0.46 0.57
C LEU A 60 14.58 0.35 1.01
N ASP A 61 15.18 -0.02 2.14
CA ASP A 61 16.40 0.61 2.64
C ASP A 61 17.59 0.51 1.67
N ARG A 62 17.70 -0.61 0.94
CA ARG A 62 18.72 -0.81 -0.10
C ARG A 62 18.31 -0.31 -1.49
N THR A 63 17.10 0.20 -1.64
CA THR A 63 16.63 0.69 -2.94
C THR A 63 17.29 2.05 -3.22
N PRO A 64 17.93 2.23 -4.40
CA PRO A 64 18.59 3.50 -4.73
C PRO A 64 17.60 4.67 -4.74
N GLU A 65 18.09 5.83 -4.34
CA GLU A 65 17.30 7.07 -4.38
C GLU A 65 16.83 7.39 -5.80
N GLY A 66 15.60 7.88 -5.95
CA GLY A 66 15.09 8.32 -7.25
C GLY A 66 14.98 7.23 -8.31
N SER A 67 14.92 5.95 -7.93
CA SER A 67 15.01 4.83 -8.86
C SER A 67 13.68 4.17 -9.22
N THR A 68 12.59 4.57 -8.56
CA THR A 68 11.29 3.90 -8.67
C THR A 68 10.15 4.87 -8.95
N ASP A 69 9.32 4.59 -9.97
CA ASP A 69 8.15 5.44 -10.26
C ASP A 69 6.90 5.09 -9.42
N LEU A 70 6.84 3.87 -8.89
CA LEU A 70 5.72 3.40 -8.06
C LEU A 70 6.23 2.41 -7.02
N VAL A 71 5.95 2.71 -5.75
CA VAL A 71 6.09 1.79 -4.62
C VAL A 71 4.70 1.37 -4.18
N ILE A 72 4.42 0.07 -4.20
CA ILE A 72 3.18 -0.53 -3.70
C ILE A 72 3.51 -1.30 -2.42
N ALA A 73 2.96 -0.88 -1.29
CA ALA A 73 3.04 -1.58 -0.01
C ALA A 73 1.75 -2.40 0.21
N ASP A 74 1.87 -3.70 0.06
CA ASP A 74 0.83 -4.71 0.29
C ASP A 74 1.41 -5.79 1.22
N VAL A 75 1.96 -5.35 2.35
CA VAL A 75 2.74 -6.18 3.27
C VAL A 75 1.84 -6.67 4.39
N PHE A 76 1.56 -7.97 4.42
CA PHE A 76 0.78 -8.60 5.49
C PHE A 76 1.55 -9.77 6.09
N ALA A 77 1.73 -9.75 7.41
CA ALA A 77 2.14 -10.92 8.20
C ALA A 77 0.88 -11.58 8.76
N GLY A 78 0.47 -12.70 8.14
CA GLY A 78 -0.89 -13.21 8.30
C GLY A 78 -1.89 -12.22 7.73
N ALA A 79 -2.75 -11.67 8.57
CA ALA A 79 -3.78 -10.70 8.15
C ALA A 79 -3.53 -9.26 8.64
N ARG A 80 -2.29 -8.96 9.09
CA ARG A 80 -1.93 -7.66 9.68
C ARG A 80 -0.72 -7.04 8.99
N VAL A 81 -0.74 -5.72 8.88
CA VAL A 81 0.43 -4.95 8.46
C VAL A 81 1.46 -4.97 9.59
N PRO A 82 2.72 -5.38 9.33
CA PRO A 82 3.78 -5.38 10.33
C PRO A 82 4.08 -3.97 10.86
N ALA A 83 4.34 -3.87 12.16
CA ALA A 83 4.55 -2.58 12.84
C ALA A 83 5.66 -1.74 12.19
N HIS A 84 6.80 -2.34 11.85
CA HIS A 84 7.95 -1.64 11.27
C HIS A 84 7.74 -1.17 9.83
N CYS A 85 6.65 -1.58 9.18
CA CYS A 85 6.22 -1.12 7.86
C CYS A 85 5.15 -0.02 7.91
N ALA A 86 4.75 0.41 9.12
CA ALA A 86 3.63 1.32 9.36
C ALA A 86 4.08 2.62 10.05
N THR A 87 5.27 3.13 9.70
CA THR A 87 5.94 4.23 10.38
C THR A 87 6.39 5.35 9.43
N VAL A 88 6.64 6.54 9.97
CA VAL A 88 7.18 7.67 9.21
C VAL A 88 8.52 7.31 8.58
N GLU A 89 9.38 6.59 9.29
CA GLU A 89 10.68 6.17 8.80
C GLU A 89 10.55 5.23 7.59
N PHE A 90 9.63 4.27 7.65
CA PHE A 90 9.31 3.41 6.49
C PHE A 90 8.81 4.22 5.29
N VAL A 91 7.89 5.16 5.54
CA VAL A 91 7.34 6.03 4.49
C VAL A 91 8.43 6.94 3.90
N ARG A 92 9.38 7.44 4.69
CA ARG A 92 10.53 8.20 4.21
C ARG A 92 11.48 7.37 3.34
N LEU A 93 11.71 6.10 3.70
CA LEU A 93 12.46 5.18 2.83
C LEU A 93 11.75 5.01 1.48
N ALA A 94 10.43 4.93 1.48
CA ALA A 94 9.64 4.86 0.25
C ALA A 94 9.76 6.15 -0.56
N ALA A 95 9.59 7.31 0.07
CA ALA A 95 9.73 8.61 -0.55
C ALA A 95 11.12 8.80 -1.20
N ARG A 96 12.20 8.41 -0.50
CA ARG A 96 13.57 8.45 -1.02
C ARG A 96 13.74 7.59 -2.27
N ALA A 97 13.16 6.39 -2.28
CA ALA A 97 13.25 5.49 -3.43
C ALA A 97 12.49 6.02 -4.67
N LEU A 98 11.51 6.91 -4.47
CA LEU A 98 10.68 7.43 -5.55
C LEU A 98 11.40 8.45 -6.43
N THR A 99 11.12 8.42 -7.73
CA THR A 99 11.43 9.53 -8.64
C THR A 99 10.64 10.78 -8.24
N GLY A 100 11.03 11.96 -8.75
CA GLY A 100 10.32 13.22 -8.42
C GLY A 100 8.83 13.25 -8.82
N THR A 101 8.40 12.37 -9.72
CA THR A 101 7.00 12.19 -10.14
C THR A 101 6.41 10.85 -9.67
N GLY A 102 7.15 10.12 -8.84
CA GLY A 102 6.80 8.81 -8.34
C GLY A 102 5.64 8.87 -7.34
N ARG A 103 4.98 7.73 -7.17
CA ARG A 103 3.84 7.58 -6.25
C ARG A 103 4.07 6.45 -5.26
N TYR A 104 3.57 6.62 -4.06
CA TYR A 104 3.49 5.58 -3.03
C TYR A 104 2.04 5.16 -2.87
N THR A 105 1.78 3.86 -2.75
CA THR A 105 0.46 3.35 -2.35
C THR A 105 0.61 2.30 -1.27
N ALA A 106 -0.31 2.26 -0.32
CA ALA A 106 -0.36 1.24 0.72
C ALA A 106 -1.76 0.65 0.85
N ASN A 107 -1.84 -0.67 0.90
CA ASN A 107 -3.03 -1.39 1.32
C ASN A 107 -2.92 -1.69 2.82
N ILE A 108 -3.91 -1.27 3.60
CA ILE A 108 -3.99 -1.50 5.03
C ILE A 108 -5.36 -2.05 5.41
N THR A 109 -5.44 -2.66 6.58
CA THR A 109 -6.70 -3.14 7.16
C THR A 109 -7.00 -2.45 8.48
N ASP A 110 -8.27 -2.06 8.68
CA ASP A 110 -8.75 -1.48 9.93
C ASP A 110 -10.27 -1.65 10.08
N GLY A 111 -10.81 -1.33 11.24
CA GLY A 111 -12.24 -1.34 11.55
C GLY A 111 -12.59 -0.49 12.78
N GLY A 112 -13.88 -0.42 13.12
CA GLY A 112 -14.34 0.33 14.30
C GLY A 112 -14.02 1.82 14.20
N GLN A 113 -13.20 2.34 15.13
CA GLN A 113 -12.85 3.77 15.15
C GLN A 113 -11.83 4.20 14.08
N LEU A 114 -11.25 3.24 13.35
CA LEU A 114 -10.24 3.47 12.31
C LEU A 114 -8.96 4.15 12.83
N ALA A 115 -8.58 3.86 14.08
CA ALA A 115 -7.44 4.52 14.73
C ALA A 115 -6.12 4.28 13.97
N PHE A 116 -5.93 3.07 13.42
CA PHE A 116 -4.73 2.73 12.66
C PHE A 116 -4.73 3.48 11.32
N ALA A 117 -5.83 3.46 10.56
CA ALA A 117 -5.94 4.16 9.29
C ALA A 117 -5.77 5.68 9.42
N ARG A 118 -6.32 6.29 10.48
CA ARG A 118 -6.14 7.72 10.77
C ARG A 118 -4.67 8.05 11.05
N ALA A 119 -3.99 7.22 11.85
CA ALA A 119 -2.56 7.37 12.13
C ALA A 119 -1.68 7.15 10.88
N GLN A 120 -2.03 6.20 10.01
CA GLN A 120 -1.31 5.99 8.75
C GLN A 120 -1.50 7.15 7.77
N ALA A 121 -2.71 7.69 7.64
CA ALA A 121 -2.94 8.88 6.83
C ALA A 121 -2.17 10.10 7.37
N ALA A 122 -2.15 10.33 8.69
CA ALA A 122 -1.32 11.36 9.32
C ALA A 122 0.19 11.14 9.11
N THR A 123 0.63 9.88 9.10
CA THR A 123 2.01 9.48 8.81
C THR A 123 2.40 9.81 7.37
N LEU A 124 1.52 9.57 6.39
CA LEU A 124 1.77 9.95 5.00
C LEU A 124 1.79 11.47 4.81
N LEU A 125 0.87 12.20 5.44
CA LEU A 125 0.82 13.67 5.40
C LEU A 125 2.06 14.32 6.01
N ALA A 126 2.79 13.63 6.89
CA ALA A 126 4.06 14.11 7.44
C ALA A 126 5.25 13.98 6.46
N VAL A 127 5.08 13.29 5.32
CA VAL A 127 6.14 13.04 4.34
C VAL A 127 5.77 13.55 2.95
N PHE A 128 4.51 13.43 2.57
CA PHE A 128 4.01 13.79 1.25
C PHE A 128 3.00 14.95 1.31
N PRO A 129 3.10 15.93 0.42
CA PRO A 129 2.11 17.01 0.31
C PRO A 129 0.76 16.53 -0.24
N GLU A 130 0.77 15.49 -1.09
CA GLU A 130 -0.43 14.95 -1.72
C GLU A 130 -0.74 13.58 -1.15
N VAL A 131 -1.92 13.43 -0.53
CA VAL A 131 -2.40 12.17 0.02
C VAL A 131 -3.90 12.01 -0.27
N CYS A 132 -4.32 10.81 -0.66
CA CYS A 132 -5.72 10.43 -0.65
C CYS A 132 -5.91 9.03 -0.02
N LEU A 133 -7.10 8.80 0.51
CA LEU A 133 -7.54 7.52 1.06
C LEU A 133 -8.73 7.02 0.27
N ILE A 134 -8.75 5.73 -0.07
CA ILE A 134 -9.84 5.08 -0.80
C ILE A 134 -10.30 3.89 0.05
N ALA A 135 -11.59 3.82 0.34
CA ALA A 135 -12.15 2.69 1.08
C ALA A 135 -13.65 2.53 0.83
N ASP A 136 -14.16 1.35 1.15
CA ASP A 136 -15.59 1.09 1.18
C ASP A 136 -16.31 2.01 2.19
N PRO A 137 -17.49 2.59 1.84
CA PRO A 137 -18.21 3.50 2.73
C PRO A 137 -18.61 2.91 4.09
N ALA A 138 -18.87 1.61 4.20
CA ALA A 138 -19.13 0.93 5.47
C ALA A 138 -17.87 0.78 6.32
N VAL A 139 -16.69 0.59 5.72
CA VAL A 139 -15.40 0.64 6.44
C VAL A 139 -15.17 2.05 6.96
N LEU A 140 -15.33 3.08 6.13
CA LEU A 140 -15.15 4.49 6.53
C LEU A 140 -16.06 4.93 7.67
N ARG A 141 -17.24 4.33 7.78
CA ARG A 141 -18.19 4.56 8.89
C ARG A 141 -17.95 3.66 10.11
N GLY A 142 -16.90 2.85 10.10
CA GLY A 142 -16.58 1.93 11.19
C GLY A 142 -17.53 0.74 11.34
N LYS A 143 -18.43 0.51 10.37
CA LYS A 143 -19.47 -0.51 10.44
C LYS A 143 -18.94 -1.93 10.18
N ARG A 144 -17.79 -2.05 9.53
CA ARG A 144 -17.12 -3.32 9.26
C ARG A 144 -15.60 -3.15 9.24
N PHE A 145 -14.90 -4.27 9.45
CA PHE A 145 -13.47 -4.36 9.17
C PHE A 145 -13.26 -4.48 7.65
N GLY A 146 -12.19 -3.90 7.12
CA GLY A 146 -11.88 -4.04 5.70
C GLY A 146 -10.62 -3.30 5.27
N ASN A 147 -10.37 -3.33 3.97
CA ASN A 147 -9.22 -2.70 3.35
C ASN A 147 -9.44 -1.20 3.15
N LEU A 148 -8.37 -0.45 3.32
CA LEU A 148 -8.24 0.94 2.94
C LEU A 148 -6.96 1.08 2.11
N VAL A 149 -7.05 1.77 0.99
CA VAL A 149 -5.92 2.06 0.12
C VAL A 149 -5.53 3.52 0.30
N LEU A 150 -4.30 3.74 0.74
CA LEU A 150 -3.69 5.06 0.77
C LEU A 150 -2.86 5.28 -0.48
N ALA A 151 -2.88 6.49 -1.03
CA ALA A 151 -1.98 6.91 -2.08
C ALA A 151 -1.35 8.26 -1.72
N ALA A 152 -0.06 8.42 -2.02
CA ALA A 152 0.68 9.63 -1.72
C ALA A 152 1.74 9.95 -2.78
N ALA A 153 2.05 11.24 -2.94
CA ALA A 153 3.04 11.71 -3.92
C ALA A 153 3.59 13.11 -3.57
N HIS A 154 4.69 13.50 -4.21
CA HIS A 154 5.21 14.88 -4.18
C HIS A 154 4.58 15.78 -5.25
N THR A 155 3.85 15.20 -6.20
CA THR A 155 3.13 15.88 -7.28
C THR A 155 1.64 15.59 -7.20
N PRO A 156 0.76 16.47 -7.70
CA PRO A 156 -0.69 16.28 -7.64
C PRO A 156 -1.15 14.87 -8.04
N LEU A 157 -2.00 14.28 -7.21
CA LEU A 157 -2.62 12.99 -7.50
C LEU A 157 -3.70 13.17 -8.59
N PRO A 158 -3.94 12.16 -9.45
CA PRO A 158 -4.95 12.21 -10.51
C PRO A 158 -6.37 11.98 -9.94
N LEU A 159 -6.78 12.81 -8.98
CA LEU A 159 -7.99 12.61 -8.16
C LEU A 159 -9.26 12.51 -9.00
N THR A 160 -9.39 13.31 -10.06
CA THR A 160 -10.55 13.24 -10.97
C THR A 160 -10.64 11.90 -11.70
N ASP A 161 -9.52 11.36 -12.18
CA ASP A 161 -9.50 10.06 -12.85
C ASP A 161 -9.80 8.92 -11.87
N LEU A 162 -9.23 8.99 -10.66
CA LEU A 162 -9.50 8.03 -9.60
C LEU A 162 -10.97 8.03 -9.21
N THR A 163 -11.57 9.19 -8.94
CA THR A 163 -13.00 9.31 -8.61
C THR A 163 -13.88 8.75 -9.70
N ARG A 164 -13.58 9.03 -10.98
CA ARG A 164 -14.34 8.48 -12.12
C ARG A 164 -14.25 6.96 -12.18
N ARG A 165 -13.06 6.37 -11.97
CA ARG A 165 -12.87 4.92 -11.97
C ARG A 165 -13.61 4.27 -10.81
N LEU A 166 -13.55 4.86 -9.62
CA LEU A 166 -14.24 4.36 -8.43
C LEU A 166 -15.78 4.40 -8.59
N ALA A 167 -16.31 5.43 -9.24
CA ALA A 167 -17.74 5.52 -9.53
C ALA A 167 -18.23 4.45 -10.52
N ALA A 168 -17.36 3.96 -11.39
CA ALA A 168 -17.66 2.88 -12.33
C ALA A 168 -17.40 1.47 -11.73
N ASP A 169 -16.79 1.40 -10.54
CA ASP A 169 -16.44 0.14 -9.88
C ASP A 169 -17.65 -0.42 -9.11
N PRO A 170 -17.98 -1.72 -9.24
CA PRO A 170 -19.08 -2.35 -8.50
C PRO A 170 -18.97 -2.23 -6.97
N ALA A 171 -17.76 -2.11 -6.43
CA ALA A 171 -17.51 -1.95 -5.00
C ALA A 171 -17.87 -0.54 -4.47
N GLN A 172 -18.05 0.44 -5.37
CA GLN A 172 -18.47 1.82 -5.04
C GLN A 172 -17.67 2.47 -3.90
N ALA A 173 -16.35 2.26 -3.91
CA ALA A 173 -15.46 2.83 -2.90
C ALA A 173 -15.45 4.37 -2.95
N ARG A 174 -15.25 5.01 -1.79
CA ARG A 174 -15.17 6.46 -1.65
C ARG A 174 -13.71 6.89 -1.53
N LEU A 175 -13.39 8.01 -2.17
CA LEU A 175 -12.10 8.69 -2.07
C LEU A 175 -12.22 9.89 -1.12
N LEU A 176 -11.31 9.99 -0.16
CA LEU A 176 -11.11 11.15 0.73
C LEU A 176 -9.79 11.83 0.36
N HIS A 177 -9.81 13.15 0.18
CA HIS A 177 -8.64 13.99 -0.07
C HIS A 177 -8.88 15.40 0.47
N GLY A 178 -7.83 16.22 0.56
CA GLY A 178 -7.97 17.62 0.99
C GLY A 178 -8.68 17.75 2.34
N ARG A 179 -9.76 18.53 2.39
CA ARG A 179 -10.51 18.77 3.63
C ARG A 179 -11.11 17.49 4.23
N ASP A 180 -11.71 16.63 3.41
CA ASP A 180 -12.31 15.36 3.87
C ASP A 180 -11.25 14.46 4.53
N LEU A 181 -10.05 14.41 3.96
CA LEU A 181 -8.94 13.65 4.55
C LEU A 181 -8.42 14.33 5.83
N ALA A 182 -8.30 15.66 5.85
CA ALA A 182 -7.88 16.39 7.04
C ALA A 182 -8.83 16.16 8.23
N ASP A 183 -10.14 16.22 7.98
CA ASP A 183 -11.18 15.95 8.98
C ASP A 183 -11.16 14.46 9.41
N PHE A 184 -10.91 13.54 8.48
CA PHE A 184 -10.69 12.13 8.80
C PHE A 184 -9.46 11.93 9.70
N THR A 185 -8.37 12.66 9.47
CA THR A 185 -7.15 12.54 10.29
C THR A 185 -7.16 13.37 11.57
N ALA A 186 -8.21 14.15 11.84
CA ALA A 186 -8.25 15.07 12.96
C ALA A 186 -7.93 14.38 14.30
N GLY A 187 -6.94 14.92 15.02
CA GLY A 187 -6.47 14.39 16.30
C GLY A 187 -5.51 13.20 16.21
N ALA A 188 -5.27 12.63 15.03
CA ALA A 188 -4.26 11.59 14.83
C ALA A 188 -2.88 12.22 14.56
N GLY A 189 -1.84 11.63 15.17
CA GLY A 189 -0.45 12.03 14.94
C GLY A 189 0.31 11.01 14.10
N PRO A 190 1.40 11.42 13.43
CA PRO A 190 2.27 10.49 12.72
C PRO A 190 2.93 9.47 13.66
N VAL A 191 3.17 8.27 13.16
CA VAL A 191 3.71 7.13 13.93
C VAL A 191 5.21 6.99 13.68
N PRO A 192 6.09 7.37 14.62
CA PRO A 192 7.51 7.04 14.53
C PRO A 192 7.76 5.57 14.89
N ASP A 193 8.92 5.04 14.50
CA ASP A 193 9.37 3.69 14.87
C ASP A 193 9.23 3.37 16.36
N ALA A 194 9.54 4.33 17.25
CA ALA A 194 9.44 4.16 18.70
C ALA A 194 8.01 3.90 19.21
N ARG A 195 6.98 4.16 18.38
CA ARG A 195 5.56 3.93 18.68
C ARG A 195 4.90 2.99 17.67
N ALA A 196 5.69 2.24 16.90
CA ALA A 196 5.18 1.35 15.88
C ALA A 196 4.29 0.26 16.47
N VAL A 197 3.11 0.08 15.88
CA VAL A 197 2.18 -1.00 16.20
C VAL A 197 1.69 -1.64 14.92
N GLN A 198 1.44 -2.95 14.97
CA GLN A 198 0.83 -3.67 13.85
C GLN A 198 -0.61 -3.21 13.63
N SER A 199 -1.14 -3.40 12.43
CA SER A 199 -2.57 -3.14 12.18
C SER A 199 -3.45 -4.04 13.06
N PRO A 200 -4.69 -3.64 13.38
CA PRO A 200 -5.56 -4.44 14.21
C PRO A 200 -5.85 -5.81 13.58
N ALA A 201 -6.09 -6.80 14.44
CA ALA A 201 -6.49 -8.12 13.95
C ALA A 201 -7.88 -8.04 13.31
N PRO A 202 -8.12 -8.76 12.21
CA PRO A 202 -9.47 -8.94 11.71
C PRO A 202 -10.35 -9.66 12.76
N PRO A 203 -11.67 -9.41 12.78
CA PRO A 203 -12.60 -10.17 13.59
C PRO A 203 -12.50 -11.68 13.32
N PRO A 204 -12.79 -12.56 14.30
CA PRO A 204 -12.62 -14.01 14.17
C PRO A 204 -13.34 -14.71 13.00
N LYS A 205 -14.30 -14.05 12.34
CA LYS A 205 -15.09 -14.56 11.20
C LYS A 205 -14.89 -13.78 9.90
N ALA A 206 -13.80 -13.03 9.77
CA ALA A 206 -13.59 -12.15 8.62
C ALA A 206 -13.19 -12.88 7.33
N PHE A 207 -12.78 -14.16 7.44
CA PHE A 207 -12.30 -14.97 6.31
C PHE A 207 -12.99 -16.34 6.24
N ASP A 208 -14.09 -16.52 6.96
CA ASP A 208 -14.96 -17.70 6.86
C ASP A 208 -15.92 -17.59 5.66
#